data_AF-A0A8T5PIH7-F1
#
_entry.id   AF-A0A8T5PIH7-F1
#
_cell.length_a   1.000
_cell.length_b   1.000
_cell.length_c   1.000
_cell.angle_alpha   90.00
_cell.angle_beta   90.00
_cell.angle_gamma   90.00
#
_symmetry.space_group_name_H-M   'P 1'
#
loop_
_entity.id
_entity.type
_entity.pdbx_description
1 polymer ?
#
loop_
_entity_poly.entity_id
_entity_poly.type
_entity_poly.pdbx_seq_one_letter_code
_entity_poly.pdbx_strand_id
1 'polypeptide(L)'
;MIKFLGGAKKQPEKPPLIGKGFIPTDKVKDLSNKGFSEPEIIDILRKDGFSSEEIDRALTQNLKIGVTGEENSMPTLNTLNQQQEDSYYQSGDLQPFFQSFQQNPSQPIQPAQSFQPQQPIQQQEYYQPQEYISEEVIESIVHEKMADLDERLVEFRNKYNELERKILDLHNQLSIVAKGGKERESETISKIDSLRDSVEELNAKMSSLEKTFKEALPSLIESVRALTDLVHEMKRKN
;
A
#
# COMPACT_ATOMS: atom_id res chain seq x y z
N MET A 1 30.71 -24.33 -53.23
CA MET A 1 29.85 -24.49 -52.03
C MET A 1 30.36 -23.56 -50.95
N ILE A 2 29.63 -22.48 -50.65
CA ILE A 2 29.98 -21.52 -49.59
C ILE A 2 28.82 -21.56 -48.58
N LYS A 3 29.10 -21.99 -47.35
CA LYS A 3 28.16 -22.00 -46.22
C LYS A 3 28.27 -20.66 -45.50
N PHE A 4 27.21 -19.85 -45.54
CA PHE A 4 27.10 -18.64 -44.72
C PHE A 4 26.49 -18.95 -43.35
N LEU A 5 27.10 -18.31 -42.35
CA LEU A 5 26.89 -18.44 -40.91
C LEU A 5 25.54 -17.86 -40.44
N GLY A 6 25.10 -18.43 -39.32
CA GLY A 6 23.82 -18.20 -38.64
C GLY A 6 23.53 -16.75 -38.28
N GLY A 7 22.34 -16.30 -38.69
CA GLY A 7 21.69 -15.11 -38.15
C GLY A 7 21.21 -15.35 -36.73
N ALA A 8 21.70 -14.53 -35.80
CA ALA A 8 21.14 -14.40 -34.47
C ALA A 8 19.66 -13.99 -34.58
N LYS A 9 18.76 -14.88 -34.16
CA LYS A 9 17.35 -14.58 -33.99
C LYS A 9 17.23 -13.58 -32.84
N LYS A 10 17.19 -12.29 -33.17
CA LYS A 10 16.62 -11.28 -32.27
C LYS A 10 15.19 -11.73 -31.97
N GLN A 11 14.94 -12.05 -30.70
CA GLN A 11 13.59 -12.34 -30.23
C GLN A 11 12.71 -11.12 -30.52
N PRO A 12 11.48 -11.31 -31.01
CA PRO A 12 10.57 -10.20 -31.25
C PRO A 12 10.32 -9.49 -29.92
N GLU A 13 10.65 -8.19 -29.86
CA GLU A 13 10.20 -7.31 -28.79
C GLU A 13 8.68 -7.46 -28.68
N LYS A 14 8.23 -7.96 -27.52
CA LYS A 14 6.82 -8.13 -27.24
C LYS A 14 6.16 -6.75 -27.34
N PRO A 15 4.98 -6.64 -27.98
CA PRO A 15 4.26 -5.38 -28.06
C PRO A 15 4.06 -4.80 -26.65
N PRO A 16 4.06 -3.47 -26.49
CA PRO A 16 3.85 -2.85 -25.20
C PRO A 16 2.55 -3.41 -24.61
N LEU A 17 2.69 -4.11 -23.48
CA LEU A 17 1.56 -4.67 -22.77
C LEU A 17 0.66 -3.49 -22.38
N ILE A 18 -0.51 -3.42 -23.00
CA ILE A 18 -1.58 -2.52 -22.60
C ILE A 18 -1.87 -2.91 -21.14
N GLY A 19 -1.45 -2.04 -20.22
CA GLY A 19 -1.59 -2.26 -18.79
C GLY A 19 -3.05 -2.48 -18.41
N LYS A 20 -3.28 -3.12 -17.26
CA LYS A 20 -4.63 -3.41 -16.79
C LYS A 20 -5.39 -2.17 -16.33
N GLY A 21 -4.74 -1.00 -16.33
CA GLY A 21 -5.34 0.29 -15.98
C GLY A 21 -5.45 0.51 -14.47
N PHE A 22 -4.84 -0.35 -13.65
CA PHE A 22 -4.81 -0.22 -12.20
C PHE A 22 -3.42 -0.53 -11.64
N ILE A 23 -3.07 0.14 -10.55
CA ILE A 23 -1.76 0.01 -9.89
C ILE A 23 -1.84 -1.16 -8.90
N PRO A 24 -1.02 -2.22 -9.04
CA PRO A 24 -1.11 -3.44 -8.23
C PRO A 24 -0.43 -3.32 -6.85
N THR A 25 -0.75 -2.28 -6.06
CA THR A 25 -0.08 -2.00 -4.79
C THR A 25 -0.26 -3.12 -3.75
N ASP A 26 -1.48 -3.67 -3.63
CA ASP A 26 -1.76 -4.77 -2.68
C ASP A 26 -0.98 -6.03 -3.03
N LYS A 27 -0.82 -6.31 -4.33
CA LYS A 27 -0.11 -7.50 -4.80
C LYS A 27 1.40 -7.39 -4.58
N VAL A 28 1.96 -6.19 -4.75
CA VAL A 28 3.36 -5.91 -4.39
C VAL A 28 3.58 -6.12 -2.89
N LYS A 29 2.67 -5.61 -2.05
CA LYS A 29 2.73 -5.78 -0.59
C LYS A 29 2.69 -7.26 -0.20
N ASP A 30 1.78 -8.04 -0.78
CA ASP A 30 1.66 -9.48 -0.53
C ASP A 30 2.91 -10.27 -0.94
N LEU A 31 3.50 -9.96 -2.10
CA LEU A 31 4.70 -10.63 -2.57
C LEU A 31 5.93 -10.22 -1.73
N SER A 32 6.01 -8.96 -1.32
CA SER A 32 7.04 -8.47 -0.40
C SER A 32 6.95 -9.16 0.96
N ASN A 33 5.75 -9.30 1.51
CA ASN A 33 5.50 -10.03 2.77
C ASN A 33 5.84 -11.53 2.68
N LYS A 34 5.76 -12.12 1.47
CA LYS A 34 6.18 -13.51 1.21
C LYS A 34 7.69 -13.66 1.03
N GLY A 35 8.46 -12.57 1.08
CA GLY A 35 9.92 -12.57 0.97
C GLY A 35 10.45 -12.62 -0.45
N PHE A 36 9.62 -12.34 -1.47
CA PHE A 36 10.13 -12.20 -2.84
C PHE A 36 10.98 -10.94 -2.97
N SER A 37 12.08 -11.05 -3.72
CA SER A 37 12.92 -9.91 -4.05
C SER A 37 12.23 -9.02 -5.10
N GLU A 38 12.52 -7.71 -5.08
CA GLU A 38 11.98 -6.75 -6.06
C GLU A 38 12.06 -7.21 -7.53
N PRO A 39 13.19 -7.75 -8.05
CA PRO A 39 13.22 -8.26 -9.42
C PRO A 39 12.25 -9.43 -9.67
N GLU A 40 12.05 -10.31 -8.68
CA GLU A 40 11.08 -11.41 -8.80
C GLU A 40 9.63 -10.90 -8.78
N ILE A 41 9.35 -9.87 -7.98
CA ILE A 41 8.04 -9.20 -7.94
C ILE A 41 7.72 -8.60 -9.32
N ILE A 42 8.68 -7.92 -9.94
CA ILE A 42 8.53 -7.33 -11.27
C ILE A 42 8.22 -8.41 -12.31
N ASP A 43 8.93 -9.55 -12.28
CA ASP A 43 8.72 -10.63 -13.22
C ASP A 43 7.34 -11.30 -13.08
N ILE A 44 6.87 -11.49 -11.84
CA ILE A 44 5.53 -12.01 -11.56
C ILE A 44 4.45 -11.05 -12.09
N LEU A 45 4.57 -9.75 -11.81
CA LEU A 45 3.59 -8.75 -12.25
C LEU A 45 3.60 -8.58 -13.77
N ARG A 46 4.77 -8.64 -14.40
CA ARG A 46 4.87 -8.63 -15.87
C ARG A 46 4.21 -9.86 -16.48
N LYS A 47 4.37 -11.04 -15.85
CA LYS A 47 3.69 -12.28 -16.27
C LYS A 47 2.17 -12.20 -16.09
N ASP A 48 1.71 -11.48 -15.08
CA ASP A 48 0.30 -11.21 -14.85
C ASP A 48 -0.29 -10.17 -15.82
N GLY A 49 0.54 -9.50 -16.61
CA GLY A 49 0.13 -8.57 -17.65
C GLY A 49 0.05 -7.11 -17.20
N PHE A 50 0.74 -6.74 -16.12
CA PHE A 50 0.90 -5.33 -15.74
C PHE A 50 1.98 -4.65 -16.60
N SER A 51 1.78 -3.36 -16.88
CA SER A 51 2.78 -2.56 -17.60
C SER A 51 3.96 -2.18 -16.69
N SER A 52 5.11 -1.85 -17.27
CA SER A 52 6.28 -1.43 -16.49
C SER A 52 5.98 -0.20 -15.62
N GLU A 53 5.20 0.74 -16.15
CA GLU A 53 4.82 1.96 -15.43
C GLU A 53 3.89 1.67 -14.24
N GLU A 54 2.97 0.71 -14.37
CA GLU A 54 2.09 0.28 -13.28
C GLU A 54 2.88 -0.39 -12.15
N ILE A 55 3.88 -1.20 -12.52
CA ILE A 55 4.74 -1.92 -11.58
C ILE A 55 5.62 -0.93 -10.80
N ASP A 56 6.30 0.00 -11.48
CA ASP A 56 7.19 0.98 -10.85
C ASP A 56 6.41 1.90 -9.89
N ARG A 57 5.19 2.30 -10.28
CA ARG A 57 4.30 3.08 -9.41
C ARG A 57 3.87 2.29 -8.17
N ALA A 58 3.53 1.00 -8.33
CA ALA A 58 3.13 0.15 -7.21
C ALA A 58 4.28 -0.07 -6.21
N LEU A 59 5.50 -0.30 -6.71
CA LEU A 59 6.72 -0.44 -5.89
C LEU A 59 7.02 0.85 -5.12
N THR A 60 7.00 1.99 -5.79
CA THR A 60 7.22 3.30 -5.17
C THR A 60 6.19 3.59 -4.08
N GLN A 61 4.92 3.27 -4.33
CA GLN A 61 3.85 3.42 -3.34
C GLN A 61 4.04 2.49 -2.14
N ASN A 62 4.41 1.23 -2.37
CA ASN A 62 4.64 0.28 -1.28
C ASN A 62 5.82 0.71 -0.39
N LEU A 63 6.90 1.23 -0.97
CA LEU A 63 8.02 1.80 -0.22
C LEU A 63 7.59 3.03 0.58
N LYS A 64 6.77 3.91 -0.02
CA LYS A 64 6.24 5.09 0.67
C LYS A 64 5.36 4.70 1.87
N ILE A 65 4.51 3.69 1.72
CA ILE A 65 3.65 3.16 2.79
C ILE A 65 4.49 2.52 3.91
N GLY A 66 5.55 1.78 3.56
CA GLY A 66 6.49 1.21 4.52
C GLY A 66 7.26 2.25 5.34
N VAL A 67 7.51 3.44 4.80
CA VAL A 67 8.21 4.55 5.47
C VAL A 67 7.26 5.43 6.29
N THR A 68 5.96 5.47 5.98
CA THR A 68 4.96 6.28 6.71
C THR A 68 4.23 5.55 7.84
N GLY A 69 4.61 4.30 8.15
CA GLY A 69 4.31 3.66 9.42
C GLY A 69 2.83 3.41 9.71
N GLU A 70 2.25 2.39 9.07
CA GLU A 70 1.09 1.66 9.61
C GLU A 70 1.42 0.16 9.66
N GLU A 71 1.16 -0.44 10.83
CA GLU A 71 1.49 -1.78 11.34
C GLU A 71 1.66 -2.91 10.31
N ASN A 72 2.73 -3.72 10.38
CA ASN A 72 2.90 -4.79 11.37
C ASN A 72 4.23 -5.56 11.14
N SER A 73 4.91 -5.95 12.22
CA SER A 73 6.13 -6.78 12.28
C SER A 73 7.48 -6.07 12.06
N MET A 74 7.91 -5.24 13.03
CA MET A 74 9.34 -4.94 13.17
C MET A 74 10.03 -5.97 14.08
N PRO A 75 11.20 -6.52 13.69
CA PRO A 75 12.17 -7.03 14.65
C PRO A 75 12.66 -5.86 15.51
N THR A 76 12.61 -6.02 16.83
CA THR A 76 13.13 -5.05 17.80
C THR A 76 14.60 -4.73 17.55
N LEU A 77 14.95 -3.45 17.66
CA LEU A 77 16.28 -2.83 17.46
C LEU A 77 17.45 -3.48 18.24
N ASN A 78 17.20 -4.45 19.13
CA ASN A 78 18.23 -5.19 19.87
C ASN A 78 18.82 -6.39 19.11
N THR A 79 18.23 -6.85 18.00
CA THR A 79 18.78 -7.97 17.22
C THR A 79 19.69 -7.55 16.07
N LEU A 80 19.88 -6.25 15.83
CA LEU A 80 20.79 -5.76 14.78
C LEU A 80 22.20 -5.40 15.29
N ASN A 81 22.46 -5.51 16.61
CA ASN A 81 23.72 -5.11 17.22
C ASN A 81 24.62 -6.30 17.65
N GLN A 82 24.36 -7.52 17.16
CA GLN A 82 25.12 -8.71 17.58
C GLN A 82 25.49 -9.67 16.44
N GLN A 83 25.46 -9.22 15.18
CA GLN A 83 25.88 -10.05 14.03
C GLN A 83 26.80 -9.33 13.02
N GLN A 84 27.50 -8.27 13.43
CA GLN A 84 28.57 -7.67 12.61
C GLN A 84 29.86 -7.47 13.41
N GLU A 85 30.41 -8.58 13.89
CA GLU A 85 31.86 -8.73 14.06
C GLU A 85 32.30 -9.85 13.14
N ASP A 86 32.59 -9.48 11.89
CA ASP A 86 33.53 -10.14 10.96
C ASP A 86 33.12 -9.81 9.53
N SER A 87 33.57 -8.65 9.04
CA SER A 87 33.97 -8.47 7.64
C SER A 87 34.58 -7.08 7.48
N TYR A 88 35.90 -7.10 7.60
CA TYR A 88 36.83 -5.99 7.48
C TYR A 88 37.14 -5.69 5.99
N TYR A 89 37.26 -4.39 5.68
CA TYR A 89 37.86 -3.75 4.50
C TYR A 89 37.14 -3.85 3.13
N GLN A 90 36.51 -2.75 2.68
CA GLN A 90 37.10 -1.92 1.62
C GLN A 90 36.46 -0.51 1.59
N SER A 91 37.32 0.47 1.86
CA SER A 91 37.27 1.91 1.52
C SER A 91 36.62 2.23 0.17
N GLY A 92 35.92 3.35 -0.04
CA GLY A 92 35.77 4.53 0.79
C GLY A 92 34.91 5.59 0.08
N ASP A 93 34.56 6.60 0.88
CA ASP A 93 34.16 7.97 0.54
C ASP A 93 33.27 8.21 -0.69
N LEU A 94 31.98 8.48 -0.43
CA LEU A 94 31.21 9.46 -1.19
C LEU A 94 30.50 10.40 -0.23
N GLN A 95 31.06 11.60 -0.13
CA GLN A 95 30.44 12.77 0.45
C GLN A 95 29.27 13.30 -0.40
N PRO A 96 28.37 14.11 0.21
CA PRO A 96 27.13 14.56 -0.39
C PRO A 96 27.29 15.68 -1.44
N PHE A 97 26.42 15.59 -2.43
CA PHE A 97 26.21 16.52 -3.54
C PHE A 97 25.61 17.84 -3.06
N PHE A 98 26.42 18.90 -2.98
CA PHE A 98 25.94 20.29 -2.96
C PHE A 98 26.46 21.03 -4.19
N GLN A 99 25.51 21.51 -4.98
CA GLN A 99 25.71 22.18 -6.26
C GLN A 99 25.86 23.69 -6.02
N SER A 100 27.08 24.21 -6.09
CA SER A 100 27.34 25.65 -6.21
C SER A 100 27.89 25.95 -7.59
N PHE A 101 27.15 26.72 -8.38
CA PHE A 101 27.62 27.34 -9.62
C PHE A 101 28.66 28.42 -9.28
N GLN A 102 29.89 28.27 -9.75
CA GLN A 102 30.86 29.37 -9.82
C GLN A 102 31.65 29.27 -11.12
N GLN A 103 31.61 30.37 -11.88
CA GLN A 103 32.19 30.53 -13.20
C GLN A 103 33.73 30.60 -13.16
N ASN A 104 34.35 29.92 -14.13
CA ASN A 104 35.73 30.06 -14.62
C ASN A 104 36.00 31.53 -15.10
N PRO A 105 37.25 32.02 -15.31
CA PRO A 105 38.44 31.27 -15.74
C PRO A 105 39.79 31.68 -15.11
N SER A 106 40.79 30.80 -15.20
CA SER A 106 42.20 31.14 -14.96
C SER A 106 43.05 30.66 -16.14
N GLN A 107 43.77 31.59 -16.77
CA GLN A 107 44.80 31.31 -17.79
C GLN A 107 46.21 31.51 -17.20
N PRO A 108 47.22 30.81 -17.75
CA PRO A 108 48.58 30.78 -17.22
C PRO A 108 49.46 31.97 -17.62
N ILE A 109 50.42 32.24 -16.74
CA ILE A 109 51.41 33.33 -16.74
C ILE A 109 52.54 33.06 -17.76
N GLN A 110 52.96 34.09 -18.50
CA GLN A 110 54.27 34.18 -19.17
C GLN A 110 55.05 35.39 -18.65
N PRO A 111 56.40 35.34 -18.57
CA PRO A 111 57.21 36.47 -18.15
C PRO A 111 57.98 37.17 -19.28
N ALA A 112 58.23 38.47 -19.05
CA ALA A 112 59.44 39.24 -19.32
C ALA A 112 59.43 40.32 -20.44
N GLN A 113 59.83 41.53 -19.98
CA GLN A 113 60.52 42.66 -20.62
C GLN A 113 59.75 43.62 -21.55
N SER A 114 59.60 44.89 -21.11
CA SER A 114 60.54 45.99 -21.43
C SER A 114 60.01 47.35 -20.94
N PHE A 115 60.94 48.28 -20.71
CA PHE A 115 60.78 49.61 -20.13
C PHE A 115 59.97 50.58 -21.03
N GLN A 116 59.16 51.46 -20.43
CA GLN A 116 58.99 52.85 -20.88
C GLN A 116 58.40 53.77 -19.77
N PRO A 117 58.82 55.05 -19.69
CA PRO A 117 58.43 55.96 -18.61
C PRO A 117 57.18 56.81 -18.89
N GLN A 118 56.45 57.07 -17.79
CA GLN A 118 55.59 58.23 -17.45
C GLN A 118 54.65 58.83 -18.50
N GLN A 119 53.35 58.81 -18.19
CA GLN A 119 52.51 60.02 -18.14
C GLN A 119 51.43 59.90 -17.03
N PRO A 120 51.09 60.99 -16.31
CA PRO A 120 50.02 61.01 -15.33
C PRO A 120 48.68 61.19 -16.05
N ILE A 121 47.84 60.15 -16.07
CA ILE A 121 46.45 60.27 -16.51
C ILE A 121 45.57 60.43 -15.27
N GLN A 122 44.76 61.48 -15.34
CA GLN A 122 43.88 61.99 -14.32
C GLN A 122 42.88 60.93 -13.87
N GLN A 123 42.69 60.84 -12.56
CA GLN A 123 41.57 60.17 -11.93
C GLN A 123 40.28 60.85 -12.42
N GLN A 124 39.52 60.17 -13.28
CA GLN A 124 38.08 60.38 -13.35
C GLN A 124 37.43 59.19 -12.65
N GLU A 125 37.24 59.38 -11.36
CA GLU A 125 36.38 58.58 -10.50
C GLU A 125 34.94 58.81 -10.98
N TYR A 126 34.52 58.04 -11.99
CA TYR A 126 33.11 57.92 -12.35
C TYR A 126 32.44 57.09 -11.25
N TYR A 127 31.97 57.78 -10.21
CA TYR A 127 30.89 57.27 -9.37
C TYR A 127 29.68 57.07 -10.27
N GLN A 128 29.47 55.84 -10.74
CA GLN A 128 28.13 55.37 -11.07
C GLN A 128 27.34 55.42 -9.76
N PRO A 129 26.22 56.17 -9.67
CA PRO A 129 25.30 56.00 -8.57
C PRO A 129 24.78 54.56 -8.72
N GLN A 130 25.22 53.64 -7.85
CA GLN A 130 24.39 52.49 -7.59
C GLN A 130 23.07 53.07 -7.09
N GLU A 131 22.00 52.88 -7.86
CA GLU A 131 20.64 53.07 -7.38
C GLU A 131 20.49 52.20 -6.13
N TYR A 132 20.75 52.80 -4.98
CA TYR A 132 20.36 52.26 -3.70
C TYR A 132 18.85 52.20 -3.74
N ILE A 133 18.32 51.03 -4.07
CA ILE A 133 16.96 50.65 -3.70
C ILE A 133 16.90 50.99 -2.20
N SER A 134 16.15 52.03 -1.86
CA SER A 134 16.15 52.58 -0.50
C SER A 134 15.76 51.47 0.48
N GLU A 135 16.33 51.49 1.68
CA GLU A 135 16.05 50.51 2.73
C GLU A 135 14.52 50.39 2.97
N GLU A 136 13.78 51.49 2.80
CA GLU A 136 12.31 51.54 2.84
C GLU A 136 11.61 50.66 1.79
N VAL A 137 12.14 50.57 0.57
CA VAL A 137 11.61 49.67 -0.48
C VAL A 137 11.91 48.22 -0.13
N ILE A 138 13.06 47.93 0.47
CA ILE A 138 13.41 46.58 0.92
C ILE A 138 12.50 46.19 2.10
N GLU A 139 12.30 47.07 3.08
CA GLU A 139 11.44 46.83 4.24
C GLU A 139 9.98 46.60 3.84
N SER A 140 9.46 47.37 2.89
CA SER A 140 8.09 47.19 2.38
C SER A 140 7.92 45.86 1.64
N ILE A 141 8.88 45.46 0.81
CA ILE A 141 8.86 44.13 0.14
C ILE A 141 8.92 43.01 1.18
N VAL A 142 9.79 43.12 2.18
CA VAL A 142 9.90 42.11 3.25
C VAL A 142 8.61 42.06 4.06
N HIS A 143 8.02 43.20 4.42
CA HIS A 143 6.78 43.25 5.18
C HIS A 143 5.61 42.63 4.40
N GLU A 144 5.48 42.93 3.10
CA GLU A 144 4.48 42.32 2.23
C GLU A 144 4.65 40.79 2.19
N LYS A 145 5.89 40.31 1.98
CA LYS A 145 6.18 38.87 1.92
C LYS A 145 5.95 38.17 3.26
N MET A 146 6.24 38.82 4.39
CA MET A 146 5.97 38.27 5.72
C MET A 146 4.47 38.22 6.00
N ALA A 147 3.71 39.23 5.60
CA ALA A 147 2.24 39.21 5.70
C ALA A 147 1.62 38.08 4.87
N ASP A 148 2.08 37.88 3.63
CA ASP A 148 1.66 36.74 2.79
C ASP A 148 1.96 35.38 3.46
N LEU A 149 3.12 35.27 4.13
CA LEU A 149 3.52 34.05 4.84
C LEU A 149 2.67 33.80 6.07
N ASP A 150 2.38 34.84 6.86
CA ASP A 150 1.53 34.75 8.05
C ASP A 150 0.11 34.31 7.66
N GLU A 151 -0.46 34.86 6.59
CA GLU A 151 -1.76 34.45 6.06
C GLU A 151 -1.77 32.96 5.69
N ARG A 152 -0.76 32.50 4.94
CA ARG A 152 -0.62 31.09 4.56
C ARG A 152 -0.44 30.18 5.77
N LEU A 153 0.27 30.63 6.80
CA LEU A 153 0.49 29.87 8.02
C LEU A 153 -0.80 29.73 8.84
N VAL A 154 -1.62 30.78 8.88
CA VAL A 154 -2.96 30.74 9.49
C VAL A 154 -3.87 29.76 8.73
N GLU A 155 -3.90 29.82 7.39
CA GLU A 155 -4.65 28.85 6.59
C GLU A 155 -4.19 27.42 6.84
N PHE A 156 -2.87 27.18 6.86
CA PHE A 156 -2.31 25.87 7.09
C PHE A 156 -2.71 25.33 8.46
N ARG A 157 -2.63 26.17 9.51
CA ARG A 157 -3.08 25.82 10.86
C ARG A 157 -4.56 25.48 10.90
N ASN A 158 -5.41 26.23 10.17
CA ASN A 158 -6.84 25.95 10.09
C ASN A 158 -7.11 24.60 9.40
N LYS A 159 -6.44 24.33 8.28
CA LYS A 159 -6.52 23.04 7.56
C LYS A 159 -6.03 21.88 8.43
N TYR A 160 -4.96 22.08 9.20
CA TYR A 160 -4.45 21.09 10.15
C TYR A 160 -5.47 20.77 11.25
N ASN A 161 -6.06 21.80 11.87
CA ASN A 161 -7.10 21.62 12.89
C ASN A 161 -8.35 20.92 12.32
N GLU A 162 -8.74 21.22 11.09
CA GLU A 162 -9.85 20.54 10.42
C GLU A 162 -9.53 19.05 10.17
N LEU A 163 -8.30 18.77 9.72
CA LEU A 163 -7.83 17.40 9.51
C LEU A 163 -7.81 16.61 10.83
N GLU A 164 -7.31 17.20 11.92
CA GLU A 164 -7.30 16.58 13.24
C GLU A 164 -8.72 16.25 13.71
N ARG A 165 -9.68 17.16 13.52
CA ARG A 165 -11.09 16.91 13.80
C ARG A 165 -11.67 15.77 12.96
N LYS A 166 -11.33 15.70 11.66
CA LYS A 166 -11.75 14.60 10.78
C LYS A 166 -11.16 13.26 11.21
N ILE A 167 -9.89 13.24 11.64
CA ILE A 167 -9.24 12.02 12.16
C ILE A 167 -9.95 11.55 13.44
N LEU A 168 -10.27 12.47 14.35
CA LEU A 168 -11.02 12.13 15.57
C LEU A 168 -12.43 11.60 15.27
N ASP A 169 -13.14 12.22 14.32
CA ASP A 169 -14.46 11.75 13.90
C ASP A 169 -14.40 10.36 13.23
N LEU A 170 -13.43 10.15 12.33
CA LEU A 170 -13.18 8.83 11.72
C LEU A 170 -12.85 7.76 12.77
N HIS A 171 -12.02 8.09 13.75
CA HIS A 171 -11.69 7.18 14.84
C HIS A 171 -12.94 6.80 15.65
N ASN A 172 -13.80 7.77 15.94
CA ASN A 172 -15.05 7.52 16.65
C ASN A 172 -16.02 6.65 15.82
N GLN A 173 -16.19 6.98 14.53
CA GLN A 173 -17.01 6.18 13.62
C GLN A 173 -16.50 4.74 13.50
N LEU A 174 -15.18 4.56 13.36
CA LEU A 174 -14.55 3.24 13.30
C LEU A 174 -14.76 2.46 14.61
N SER A 175 -14.67 3.12 15.77
CA SER A 175 -14.95 2.52 17.08
C SER A 175 -16.40 2.04 17.20
N ILE A 176 -17.36 2.85 16.75
CA ILE A 176 -18.79 2.50 16.73
C ILE A 176 -19.04 1.31 15.80
N VAL A 177 -18.47 1.31 14.60
CA VAL A 177 -18.59 0.21 13.64
C VAL A 177 -17.96 -1.07 14.18
N ALA A 178 -16.77 -0.98 14.79
CA ALA A 178 -16.09 -2.12 15.38
C ALA A 178 -16.90 -2.73 16.54
N LYS A 179 -17.52 -1.90 17.39
CA LYS A 179 -18.40 -2.38 18.47
C LYS A 179 -19.69 -3.00 17.94
N GLY A 180 -20.37 -2.32 17.00
CA GLY A 180 -21.59 -2.83 16.39
C GLY A 180 -21.36 -4.13 15.59
N GLY A 181 -20.17 -4.31 14.99
CA GLY A 181 -19.76 -5.55 14.35
C GLY A 181 -19.71 -6.72 15.33
N LYS A 182 -19.05 -6.53 16.48
CA LYS A 182 -18.97 -7.55 17.54
C LYS A 182 -20.35 -7.92 18.12
N GLU A 183 -21.21 -6.94 18.33
CA GLU A 183 -22.58 -7.18 18.82
C GLU A 183 -23.40 -8.01 17.83
N ARG A 184 -23.34 -7.69 16.53
CA ARG A 184 -24.02 -8.46 15.48
C ARG A 184 -23.47 -9.88 15.34
N GLU A 185 -22.16 -10.04 15.44
CA GLU A 185 -21.52 -11.36 15.42
C GLU A 185 -21.98 -12.20 16.62
N SER A 186 -21.98 -11.61 17.81
CA SER A 186 -22.49 -12.26 19.03
C SER A 186 -23.97 -12.63 18.93
N GLU A 187 -24.81 -11.75 18.35
CA GLU A 187 -26.23 -12.03 18.12
C GLU A 187 -26.42 -13.19 17.14
N THR A 188 -25.60 -13.23 16.08
CA THR A 188 -25.64 -14.30 15.07
C THR A 188 -25.23 -15.64 15.68
N ILE A 189 -24.16 -15.68 16.49
CA ILE A 189 -23.71 -16.87 17.20
C ILE A 189 -24.82 -17.37 18.14
N SER A 190 -25.43 -16.46 18.92
CA SER A 190 -26.53 -16.82 19.82
C SER A 190 -27.75 -17.39 19.08
N LYS A 191 -28.09 -16.84 17.90
CA LYS A 191 -29.15 -17.41 17.05
C LYS A 191 -28.80 -18.79 16.52
N ILE A 192 -27.54 -19.02 16.12
CA ILE A 192 -27.06 -20.33 15.66
C ILE A 192 -27.15 -21.37 16.79
N ASP A 193 -26.76 -21.01 18.01
CA ASP A 193 -26.88 -21.89 19.18
C ASP A 193 -28.34 -22.23 19.48
N SER A 194 -29.24 -21.24 19.45
CA SER A 194 -30.68 -21.49 19.63
C SER A 194 -31.29 -22.39 18.55
N LEU A 195 -30.79 -22.28 17.31
CA LEU A 195 -31.21 -23.14 16.21
C LEU A 195 -30.70 -24.57 16.42
N ARG A 196 -29.45 -24.72 16.88
CA ARG A 196 -28.88 -26.02 17.23
C ARG A 196 -29.72 -26.72 18.29
N ASP A 197 -30.08 -26.01 19.37
CA ASP A 197 -30.94 -26.55 20.43
C ASP A 197 -32.31 -26.97 19.89
N SER A 198 -32.91 -26.16 19.02
CA SER A 198 -34.19 -26.47 18.36
C SER A 198 -34.09 -27.71 17.47
N VAL A 199 -32.98 -27.87 16.74
CA VAL A 199 -32.71 -29.05 15.90
C VAL A 199 -32.49 -30.29 16.76
N GLU A 200 -31.80 -30.16 17.90
CA GLU A 200 -31.61 -31.26 18.84
C GLU A 200 -32.94 -31.71 19.46
N GLU A 201 -33.81 -30.78 19.83
CA GLU A 201 -35.16 -31.08 20.30
C GLU A 201 -36.01 -31.77 19.21
N LEU A 202 -35.95 -31.27 17.97
CA LEU A 202 -36.61 -31.91 16.83
C LEU A 202 -36.10 -33.33 16.60
N ASN A 203 -34.79 -33.55 16.71
CA ASN A 203 -34.20 -34.87 16.57
C ASN A 203 -34.68 -35.84 17.67
N ALA A 204 -34.79 -35.36 18.92
CA ALA A 204 -35.36 -36.15 20.02
C ALA A 204 -36.84 -36.51 19.76
N LYS A 205 -37.65 -35.55 19.31
CA LYS A 205 -39.06 -35.78 18.93
C LYS A 205 -39.19 -36.76 17.76
N MET A 206 -38.36 -36.60 16.73
CA MET A 206 -38.30 -37.49 15.57
C MET A 206 -37.95 -38.92 15.98
N SER A 207 -36.96 -39.07 16.87
CA SER A 207 -36.55 -40.38 17.42
C SER A 207 -37.68 -41.04 18.23
N SER A 208 -38.38 -40.25 19.06
CA SER A 208 -39.56 -40.73 19.78
C SER A 208 -40.69 -41.13 18.83
N LEU A 209 -40.94 -40.34 17.78
CA LEU A 209 -41.95 -40.63 16.77
C LEU A 209 -41.60 -41.91 16.01
N GLU A 210 -40.35 -42.09 15.60
CA GLU A 210 -39.86 -43.31 14.97
C GLU A 210 -40.09 -44.53 15.86
N LYS A 211 -39.84 -44.40 17.17
CA LYS A 211 -40.11 -45.47 18.13
C LYS A 211 -41.60 -45.81 18.21
N THR A 212 -42.47 -44.80 18.32
CA THR A 212 -43.92 -45.03 18.33
C THR A 212 -44.43 -45.65 17.03
N PHE A 213 -43.85 -45.26 15.89
CA PHE A 213 -44.19 -45.85 14.61
C PHE A 213 -43.76 -47.32 14.54
N LYS A 214 -42.54 -47.64 14.98
CA LYS A 214 -42.07 -49.03 15.09
C LYS A 214 -42.95 -49.89 15.99
N GLU A 215 -43.47 -49.34 17.08
CA GLU A 215 -44.38 -50.04 18.00
C GLU A 215 -45.81 -50.17 17.44
N ALA A 216 -46.28 -49.18 16.68
CA ALA A 216 -47.63 -49.20 16.08
C ALA A 216 -47.72 -50.05 14.80
N LEU A 217 -46.60 -50.23 14.07
CA LEU A 217 -46.56 -50.99 12.81
C LEU A 217 -47.10 -52.43 12.95
N PRO A 218 -46.72 -53.24 13.95
CA PRO A 218 -47.27 -54.59 14.12
C PRO A 218 -48.78 -54.61 14.32
N SER A 219 -49.31 -53.72 15.17
CA SER A 219 -50.76 -53.61 15.42
C SER A 219 -51.51 -53.20 14.15
N LEU A 220 -50.94 -52.29 13.36
CA LEU A 220 -51.50 -51.90 12.08
C LEU A 220 -51.54 -53.08 11.10
N ILE A 221 -50.44 -53.84 10.98
CA ILE A 221 -50.38 -55.02 10.10
C ILE A 221 -51.42 -56.06 10.51
N GLU A 222 -51.59 -56.29 11.82
CA GLU A 222 -52.59 -57.21 12.36
C GLU A 222 -54.03 -56.74 12.06
N SER A 223 -54.32 -55.44 12.21
CA SER A 223 -55.63 -54.87 11.87
C SER A 223 -55.97 -54.97 10.38
N VAL A 224 -54.99 -54.76 9.50
CA VAL A 224 -55.17 -54.90 8.04
C VAL A 224 -55.36 -56.37 7.66
N ARG A 225 -54.63 -57.31 8.28
CA ARG A 225 -54.84 -58.75 8.08
C ARG A 225 -56.22 -59.19 8.55
N ALA A 226 -56.64 -58.80 9.75
CA ALA A 226 -57.97 -59.12 10.27
C ALA A 226 -59.09 -58.57 9.37
N LEU A 227 -58.93 -57.36 8.83
CA LEU A 227 -59.87 -56.79 7.88
C LEU A 227 -59.89 -57.56 6.55
N THR A 228 -58.73 -57.99 6.06
CA THR A 228 -58.61 -58.81 4.85
C THR A 228 -59.30 -60.17 5.03
N ASP A 229 -59.12 -60.80 6.20
CA ASP A 229 -59.78 -62.05 6.56
C ASP A 229 -61.30 -61.89 6.67
N LEU A 230 -61.75 -60.79 7.30
CA LEU A 230 -63.18 -60.45 7.41
C LEU A 230 -63.83 -60.29 6.02
N VAL A 231 -63.16 -59.57 5.11
CA VAL A 231 -63.63 -59.39 3.73
C VAL A 231 -63.69 -60.73 2.99
N HIS A 232 -62.69 -61.61 3.19
CA HIS A 232 -62.70 -62.96 2.61
C HIS A 232 -63.83 -63.82 3.16
N GLU A 233 -64.11 -63.75 4.46
CA GLU A 233 -65.24 -64.45 5.07
C GLU A 233 -66.57 -63.94 4.51
N MET A 234 -66.72 -62.62 4.39
CA MET A 234 -67.94 -62.00 3.83
C MET A 234 -68.15 -62.39 2.37
N LYS A 235 -67.08 -62.47 1.57
CA LYS A 235 -67.12 -62.92 0.17
C LYS A 235 -67.42 -64.41 0.02
N ARG A 236 -67.20 -65.21 1.06
CA ARG A 236 -67.47 -66.66 1.06
C ARG A 236 -68.89 -67.00 1.53
N LYS A 237 -69.53 -66.10 2.29
CA LYS A 237 -70.92 -66.22 2.77
C LYS A 237 -71.98 -65.69 1.78
N ASN A 238 -71.58 -64.84 0.83
CA ASN A 238 -72.40 -64.41 -0.32
C ASN A 238 -72.09 -65.25 -1.55
#